data_AF-A0A3B9HER6-F1
#
_entry.id   AF-A0A3B9HER6-F1
#
_cell.length_a   1.000
_cell.length_b   1.000
_cell.length_c   1.000
_cell.angle_alpha   90.00
_cell.angle_beta   90.00
_cell.angle_gamma   90.00
#
_symmetry.space_group_name_H-M   'P 1'
#
loop_
_entity.id
_entity.type
_entity.pdbx_description
1 polymer ?
#
loop_
_entity_poly.entity_id
_entity_poly.type
_entity_poly.pdbx_seq_one_letter_code
_entity_poly.pdbx_strand_id
1 'polypeptide(L)' 'MVQAAVVLSANSSETEIQAFCGKQLAGFKVPERVYIVDELPRTATGKIQRRHIAAKFAE' A
#
# COMPACT_ATOMS: atom_id res chain seq x y z
N MET A 1 -10.12 8.33 4.38
CA MET A 1 -8.70 8.23 3.98
C MET A 1 -8.42 6.83 3.47
N VAL A 2 -8.01 6.72 2.20
CA VAL A 2 -7.55 5.44 1.61
C VAL A 2 -6.03 5.38 1.74
N GLN A 3 -5.48 4.24 2.14
CA GLN A 3 -4.04 4.04 2.28
C GLN A 3 -3.62 2.74 1.61
N ALA A 4 -2.35 2.65 1.23
CA ALA A 4 -1.76 1.47 0.63
C ALA A 4 -0.41 1.12 1.28
N ALA A 5 -0.11 -0.18 1.36
CA ALA A 5 1.22 -0.68 1.72
C ALA A 5 1.73 -1.57 0.58
N VAL A 6 2.94 -1.31 0.11
CA VAL A 6 3.52 -1.96 -1.08
C VAL A 6 4.93 -2.45 -0.80
N VAL A 7 5.29 -3.58 -1.41
CA VAL A 7 6.67 -4.06 -1.52
C VAL A 7 7.08 -3.86 -2.97
N LEU A 8 8.19 -3.16 -3.19
CA LEU A 8 8.64 -2.82 -4.53
C LEU A 8 9.51 -3.93 -5.12
N SER A 9 9.26 -4.26 -6.38
CA SER A 9 10.16 -5.09 -7.19
C SER A 9 11.21 -4.26 -7.95
N ALA A 10 10.99 -2.95 -8.06
CA ALA A 10 11.87 -1.97 -8.68
C ALA A 10 11.68 -0.60 -8.02
N ASN A 11 12.68 0.28 -8.10
CA ASN A 11 12.61 1.60 -7.48
C ASN A 11 11.40 2.40 -7.98
N SER A 12 10.65 2.96 -7.03
CA SER A 12 9.54 3.88 -7.26
C SER A 12 9.29 4.70 -6.01
N SER A 13 8.61 5.83 -6.17
CA SER A 13 8.21 6.73 -5.09
C SER A 13 6.71 6.70 -4.84
N GLU A 14 6.30 7.20 -3.67
CA GLU A 14 4.90 7.38 -3.31
C GLU A 14 4.14 8.21 -4.36
N THR A 15 4.72 9.33 -4.81
CA THR A 15 4.10 10.23 -5.80
C THR A 15 3.88 9.54 -7.14
N GLU A 16 4.84 8.72 -7.60
CA GLU A 16 4.70 7.96 -8.84
C GLU A 16 3.57 6.93 -8.76
N ILE A 17 3.44 6.24 -7.62
CA ILE A 17 2.38 5.26 -7.39
C ILE A 17 1.01 5.94 -7.32
N GLN A 18 0.90 7.06 -6.59
CA GLN A 18 -0.34 7.84 -6.53
C GLN A 18 -0.74 8.36 -7.91
N ALA A 19 0.21 8.89 -8.70
CA ALA A 19 -0.04 9.37 -10.05
C ALA A 19 -0.50 8.24 -10.98
N PHE A 20 0.07 7.03 -10.85
CA PHE A 20 -0.38 5.85 -11.58
C PHE A 20 -1.82 5.46 -11.19
N CYS A 21 -2.12 5.42 -9.89
CA CYS A 21 -3.47 5.16 -9.38
C CYS A 21 -4.48 6.21 -9.88
N GLY A 22 -4.15 7.50 -9.87
CA GLY A 22 -5.04 8.58 -10.31
C GLY A 22 -5.43 8.53 -11.79
N LYS A 23 -4.63 7.87 -12.64
CA LYS A 23 -4.96 7.65 -14.06
C LYS A 23 -5.97 6.52 -14.27
N GLN A 24 -6.12 5.60 -13.31
CA GLN A 24 -6.91 4.37 -13.46
C GLN A 24 -8.06 4.23 -12.47
N LEU A 25 -8.00 4.93 -11.34
CA LEU A 25 -8.97 4.85 -10.26
C LEU A 25 -9.76 6.16 -10.15
N ALA A 26 -11.00 6.05 -9.66
CA ALA A 26 -11.74 7.23 -9.22
C ALA A 26 -10.98 7.91 -8.07
N GLY A 27 -11.04 9.25 -8.00
CA GLY A 27 -10.23 10.04 -7.05
C GLY A 27 -10.31 9.56 -5.60
N PHE A 28 -11.50 9.19 -5.12
CA PHE A 28 -11.70 8.69 -3.75
C PHE A 28 -11.06 7.32 -3.45
N LYS A 29 -10.56 6.61 -4.47
CA LYS A 29 -9.83 5.33 -4.34
C LYS A 29 -8.32 5.50 -4.44
N VAL A 30 -7.84 6.68 -4.83
CA VAL A 30 -6.39 6.96 -4.86
C VAL A 30 -5.91 7.00 -3.42
N PRO A 31 -4.87 6.24 -3.05
CA PRO A 31 -4.34 6.29 -1.69
C PRO A 31 -3.81 7.68 -1.39
N GLU A 32 -4.21 8.26 -0.26
CA GLU A 32 -3.63 9.51 0.26
C GLU A 32 -2.21 9.28 0.81
N ARG A 33 -1.93 8.05 1.28
CA ARG A 33 -0.62 7.64 1.76
C ARG A 33 -0.22 6.26 1.23
N VAL A 34 1.03 6.12 0.80
CA VAL A 34 1.62 4.87 0.31
C VAL A 34 2.85 4.51 1.14
N TYR A 35 2.74 3.45 1.94
CA TYR A 35 3.84 2.91 2.72
C TYR A 35 4.65 1.92 1.88
N ILE A 36 5.87 2.31 1.51
CA ILE A 36 6.84 1.42 0.88
C ILE A 36 7.57 0.68 2.01
N VAL A 37 7.46 -0.65 2.00
CA VAL A 37 8.01 -1.52 3.05
C VAL A 37 8.77 -2.70 2.46
N ASP A 38 9.70 -3.25 3.23
CA ASP A 38 10.46 -4.42 2.80
C ASP A 38 9.60 -5.68 2.76
N GLU A 39 8.62 -5.78 3.67
CA GLU A 39 7.73 -6.93 3.75
C GLU A 39 6.33 -6.59 4.28
N LEU A 40 5.36 -7.43 3.90
CA LEU A 40 3.99 -7.38 4.41
C LEU A 40 3.79 -8.50 5.44
N PRO A 41 3.08 -8.22 6.57
CA PRO A 41 2.70 -9.23 7.54
C PRO A 41 1.97 -10.42 6.91
N ARG A 42 2.49 -11.62 7.13
CA ARG A 42 1.96 -12.89 6.62
C ARG A 42 1.77 -13.91 7.73
N THR A 43 0.83 -14.83 7.54
CA THR A 43 0.69 -16.03 8.39
C THR A 43 1.88 -16.98 8.17
N ALA A 44 2.03 -17.97 9.05
CA ALA A 44 2.98 -19.07 8.84
C ALA A 44 2.78 -19.83 7.51
N THR A 45 1.57 -19.75 6.94
CA THR A 45 1.21 -20.32 5.63
C THR A 45 1.30 -19.31 4.46
N GLY A 46 1.88 -18.12 4.70
CA GLY A 46 2.16 -17.12 3.67
C GLY A 46 0.99 -16.18 3.31
N LYS A 47 -0.20 -16.33 3.93
CA LYS A 47 -1.37 -15.50 3.66
C LYS A 47 -1.19 -14.10 4.24
N ILE A 48 -1.57 -13.07 3.48
CA ILE A 48 -1.52 -11.67 3.94
C ILE A 48 -2.47 -11.44 5.12
N GLN A 49 -1.95 -10.83 6.17
CA GLN A 49 -2.72 -10.48 7.36
C GLN A 49 -3.20 -9.03 7.30
N ARG A 50 -4.29 -8.79 6.54
CA ARG A 50 -4.84 -7.44 6.29
C ARG A 50 -5.12 -6.64 7.57
N ARG A 51 -5.59 -7.28 8.64
CA ARG A 51 -5.86 -6.61 9.93
C ARG A 51 -4.58 -6.07 10.57
N HIS A 52 -3.47 -6.81 10.47
CA HIS A 52 -2.18 -6.35 11.00
C HIS A 52 -1.56 -5.27 10.12
N ILE A 53 -1.75 -5.32 8.80
CA ILE A 53 -1.40 -4.21 7.90
C ILE A 53 -2.16 -2.95 8.32
N ALA A 54 -3.48 -3.04 8.43
CA ALA A 54 -4.30 -1.90 8.85
C ALA A 54 -3.84 -1.35 10.21
N ALA A 55 -3.62 -2.21 11.21
CA ALA A 55 -3.16 -1.76 12.52
C ALA A 55 -1.75 -1.14 12.52
N LYS A 56 -0.83 -1.65 11.68
CA LYS A 56 0.56 -1.18 11.61
C LYS A 56 0.70 0.19 10.93
N PHE A 57 -0.20 0.50 10.01
CA PHE A 57 -0.10 1.68 9.15
C PHE A 57 -1.25 2.69 9.30
N ALA A 58 -2.21 2.45 10.21
CA ALA A 58 -3.33 3.35 10.52
C ALA A 58 -2.90 4.58 11.34
N GLU A 59 -1.98 5.36 10.80
CA GLU A 59 -1.85 6.80 11.12
C GLU A 59 -2.81 7.62 10.26
#